data_AF-A0A425W7D5-F1
#
_entry.id   AF-A0A425W7D5-F1
#
_cell.length_a   1.000
_cell.length_b   1.000
_cell.length_c   1.000
_cell.angle_alpha   90.00
_cell.angle_beta   90.00
_cell.angle_gamma   90.00
#
_symmetry.space_group_name_H-M   'P 1'
#
loop_
_entity.id
_entity.type
_entity.pdbx_description
1 polymer ?
#
loop_
_entity_poly.entity_id
_entity_poly.type
_entity_poly.pdbx_seq_one_letter_code
_entity_poly.pdbx_strand_id
1 'polypeptide(L)'
;MKRLIAFILSAAIICTPISALAAPTQQDVEQSKQELAQTTQKLKDIQSQIDKANEELTINQALLPQREAEYKAAKKLMGKRVRAMYMMGQTSALEYIFSAKSFSQMLSNVASIRYVYASDNQIVEKADTAKKELEESTKSIQENQKKLQQQKEEITKLQQTQQGKLTKQLSELSAQASSAGTFSVPADVSSIAASNSPKVEKFIQIMVALCNDNSHGYSQANRWGPDFDCSSSIIYSLRMAGFSINANSTHDLGAALQSAGWVRVSSPQRGDIMLDPSSHVELSLGGGTSAGFHTNRGHPETGDQTGTEASVGTSWRSYPQYWRYAGQ
;
A
#
# COMPACT_ATOMS: atom_id res chain seq x y z
N MET A 1 30.16 15.44 -12.41
CA MET A 1 29.23 14.91 -11.40
C MET A 1 27.83 14.95 -12.00
N LYS A 2 27.16 13.81 -12.07
CA LYS A 2 25.88 13.64 -12.78
C LYS A 2 24.77 14.39 -12.01
N ARG A 3 24.14 15.37 -12.65
CA ARG A 3 22.96 16.09 -12.13
C ARG A 3 21.82 15.09 -11.96
N LEU A 4 21.41 14.80 -10.71
CA LEU A 4 20.25 13.95 -10.44
C LEU A 4 18.98 14.77 -10.71
N ILE A 5 18.23 14.33 -11.73
CA ILE A 5 16.96 14.92 -12.15
C ILE A 5 15.90 14.55 -11.12
N ALA A 6 15.34 15.55 -10.44
CA ALA A 6 14.24 15.40 -9.50
C ALA A 6 12.95 15.01 -10.25
N PHE A 7 12.51 13.76 -10.11
CA PHE A 7 11.21 13.31 -10.57
C PHE A 7 10.14 13.76 -9.55
N ILE A 8 9.31 14.72 -9.94
CA ILE A 8 8.11 15.10 -9.18
C ILE A 8 7.07 14.01 -9.44
N LEU A 9 6.87 13.12 -8.47
CA LEU A 9 5.83 12.11 -8.52
C LEU A 9 4.49 12.78 -8.21
N SER A 10 3.74 13.15 -9.25
CA SER A 10 2.37 13.65 -9.16
C SER A 10 1.43 12.54 -8.70
N ALA A 11 0.96 12.62 -7.46
CA ALA A 11 -0.02 11.68 -6.92
C ALA A 11 -1.44 12.10 -7.32
N ALA A 12 -2.03 11.38 -8.27
CA ALA A 12 -3.47 11.39 -8.48
C ALA A 12 -4.14 10.74 -7.26
N ILE A 13 -4.92 11.53 -6.53
CA ILE A 13 -5.70 11.11 -5.36
C ILE A 13 -7.01 10.54 -5.89
N ILE A 14 -7.11 9.21 -5.97
CA ILE A 14 -8.41 8.55 -6.15
C ILE A 14 -9.04 8.47 -4.77
N CYS A 15 -9.81 9.49 -4.42
CA CYS A 15 -10.72 9.43 -3.29
C CYS A 15 -12.05 8.88 -3.83
N THR A 16 -12.27 7.57 -3.74
CA THR A 16 -13.61 7.04 -3.99
C THR A 16 -14.49 7.44 -2.80
N PRO A 17 -15.60 8.17 -3.02
CA PRO A 17 -16.51 8.51 -1.94
C PRO A 17 -17.14 7.23 -1.39
N ILE A 18 -17.00 7.00 -0.10
CA ILE A 18 -17.85 6.05 0.61
C ILE A 18 -19.20 6.74 0.79
N SER A 19 -20.24 6.20 0.16
CA SER A 19 -21.62 6.60 0.38
C SER A 19 -21.94 6.49 1.87
N ALA A 20 -22.26 7.61 2.52
CA ALA A 20 -22.42 7.77 3.97
C ALA A 20 -23.60 7.00 4.62
N LEU A 21 -24.20 6.03 3.93
CA LEU A 21 -25.42 5.31 4.34
C LEU A 21 -25.24 3.78 4.47
N ALA A 22 -24.09 3.22 4.09
CA ALA A 22 -23.82 1.79 4.21
C ALA A 22 -22.84 1.50 5.36
N ALA A 23 -23.16 0.49 6.16
CA ALA A 23 -22.27 -0.10 7.15
C ALA A 23 -20.91 -0.52 6.51
N PRO A 24 -19.76 -0.28 7.16
CA PRO A 24 -18.47 -0.68 6.61
C PRO A 24 -18.35 -2.21 6.52
N THR A 25 -17.85 -2.70 5.39
CA THR A 25 -17.62 -4.13 5.13
C THR A 25 -16.18 -4.54 5.48
N GLN A 26 -15.90 -5.84 5.57
CA GLN A 26 -14.51 -6.33 5.68
C GLN A 26 -13.64 -5.95 4.47
N GLN A 27 -14.23 -5.87 3.28
CA GLN A 27 -13.53 -5.41 2.07
C GLN A 27 -13.10 -3.94 2.21
N ASP A 28 -13.96 -3.09 2.77
CA ASP A 28 -13.61 -1.67 3.03
C ASP A 28 -12.47 -1.54 4.04
N VAL A 29 -12.44 -2.41 5.06
CA VAL A 29 -11.34 -2.47 6.05
C VAL A 29 -10.04 -2.89 5.37
N GLU A 30 -10.06 -3.90 4.50
CA GLU A 30 -8.86 -4.36 3.83
C GLU A 30 -8.33 -3.35 2.81
N GLN A 31 -9.23 -2.68 2.07
CA GLN A 31 -8.84 -1.58 1.19
C GLN A 31 -8.21 -0.42 2.00
N SER A 32 -8.81 -0.01 3.11
CA SER A 32 -8.26 1.03 3.99
C SER A 32 -6.87 0.65 4.53
N LYS A 33 -6.61 -0.64 4.85
CA LYS A 33 -5.27 -1.11 5.24
C LYS A 33 -4.26 -1.02 4.11
N GLN A 34 -4.64 -1.40 2.89
CA GLN A 34 -3.78 -1.31 1.72
C GLN A 34 -3.40 0.15 1.42
N GLU A 35 -4.37 1.06 1.46
CA GLU A 35 -4.14 2.49 1.30
C GLU A 35 -3.17 3.04 2.37
N LEU A 36 -3.36 2.65 3.64
CA LEU A 36 -2.47 3.04 4.74
C LEU A 36 -1.04 2.50 4.56
N ALA A 37 -0.89 1.26 4.09
CA ALA A 37 0.42 0.67 3.80
C ALA A 37 1.14 1.43 2.67
N GLN A 38 0.42 1.79 1.60
CA GLN A 38 0.97 2.59 0.50
C GLN A 38 1.38 3.99 0.96
N THR A 39 0.54 4.66 1.76
CA THR A 39 0.86 5.98 2.35
C THR A 39 2.11 5.90 3.24
N THR A 40 2.22 4.85 4.05
CA THR A 40 3.37 4.62 4.93
C THR A 40 4.65 4.41 4.13
N GLN A 41 4.59 3.67 3.02
CA GLN A 41 5.74 3.49 2.13
C GLN A 41 6.16 4.82 1.47
N LYS A 42 5.21 5.61 0.97
CA LYS A 42 5.49 6.94 0.40
C LYS A 42 6.20 7.87 1.40
N LEU A 43 5.79 7.86 2.68
CA LEU A 43 6.45 8.64 3.73
C LEU A 43 7.91 8.21 3.92
N LYS A 44 8.18 6.90 3.89
CA LYS A 44 9.54 6.36 3.97
C LYS A 44 10.40 6.81 2.78
N ASP A 45 9.85 6.80 1.58
CA ASP A 45 10.55 7.23 0.37
C ASP A 45 10.85 8.73 0.38
N ILE A 46 9.89 9.55 0.82
CA ILE A 46 10.09 11.00 0.99
C ILE A 46 11.15 11.28 2.06
N GLN A 47 11.13 10.56 3.18
CA GLN A 47 12.16 10.69 4.21
C GLN A 47 13.55 10.39 3.65
N SER A 48 13.69 9.31 2.88
CA SER A 48 14.95 8.95 2.22
C SER A 48 15.44 10.04 1.26
N GLN A 49 14.53 10.71 0.53
CA GLN A 49 14.88 11.84 -0.35
C GLN A 49 15.32 13.07 0.45
N ILE A 50 14.67 13.37 1.58
CA ILE A 50 15.06 14.46 2.48
C ILE A 50 16.46 14.20 3.04
N ASP A 51 16.74 12.98 3.48
CA ASP A 51 18.04 12.62 4.04
C ASP A 51 19.17 12.80 3.02
N LYS A 52 18.96 12.35 1.78
CA LYS A 52 19.91 12.57 0.66
C LYS A 52 20.10 14.06 0.36
N ALA A 53 19.02 14.83 0.31
CA ALA A 53 19.10 16.27 0.08
C ALA A 53 19.91 16.97 1.20
N ASN A 54 19.74 16.55 2.46
CA ASN A 54 20.51 17.10 3.59
C ASN A 54 22.02 16.74 3.49
N GLU A 55 22.35 15.52 3.05
CA GLU A 55 23.72 15.10 2.80
C GLU A 55 24.37 15.95 1.69
N GLU A 56 23.70 16.10 0.55
CA GLU A 56 24.17 16.94 -0.55
C GLU A 56 24.32 18.41 -0.15
N LEU A 57 23.39 18.96 0.65
CA LEU A 57 23.51 20.32 1.19
C LEU A 57 24.73 20.48 2.07
N THR A 58 25.00 19.49 2.94
CA THR A 58 26.16 19.51 3.83
C THR A 58 27.46 19.53 3.00
N ILE A 59 27.54 18.67 1.97
CA ILE A 59 28.69 18.61 1.07
C ILE A 59 28.86 19.94 0.33
N ASN A 60 27.79 20.48 -0.26
CA ASN A 60 27.87 21.73 -1.02
C ASN A 60 28.26 22.91 -0.13
N GLN A 61 27.69 23.01 1.08
CA GLN A 61 28.04 24.05 2.05
C GLN A 61 29.49 23.97 2.50
N ALA A 62 30.06 22.76 2.64
CA ALA A 62 31.48 22.58 2.95
C ALA A 62 32.40 22.96 1.77
N LEU A 63 31.97 22.72 0.53
CA LEU A 63 32.75 23.04 -0.68
C LEU A 63 32.69 24.52 -1.08
N LEU A 64 31.63 25.25 -0.73
CA LEU A 64 31.46 26.66 -1.09
C LEU A 64 32.63 27.55 -0.65
N PRO A 65 33.11 27.52 0.61
CA PRO A 65 34.27 28.28 1.05
C PRO A 65 35.54 27.92 0.27
N GLN A 66 35.74 26.64 -0.07
CA GLN A 66 36.87 26.19 -0.87
C GLN A 66 36.82 26.79 -2.28
N ARG A 67 35.67 26.72 -2.96
CA ARG A 67 35.50 27.30 -4.31
C ARG A 67 35.64 28.81 -4.30
N GLU A 68 35.17 29.48 -3.25
CA GLU A 68 35.37 30.91 -3.09
C GLU A 68 36.85 31.27 -2.88
N ALA A 69 37.59 30.47 -2.11
CA ALA A 69 39.03 30.65 -1.93
C ALA A 69 39.80 30.41 -3.24
N GLU A 70 39.46 29.37 -4.01
CA GLU A 70 40.04 29.07 -5.33
C GLU A 70 39.82 30.22 -6.31
N TYR A 71 38.59 30.75 -6.40
CA TYR A 71 38.27 31.92 -7.22
C TYR A 71 39.07 33.17 -6.79
N LYS A 72 39.12 33.47 -5.49
CA LYS A 72 39.89 34.60 -4.95
C LYS A 72 41.39 34.45 -5.23
N ALA A 73 41.94 33.25 -5.10
CA ALA A 73 43.34 32.94 -5.38
C ALA A 73 43.66 33.11 -6.87
N ALA A 74 42.83 32.57 -7.76
CA ALA A 74 42.98 32.72 -9.21
C ALA A 74 42.96 34.20 -9.62
N LYS A 75 41.98 34.96 -9.13
CA LYS A 75 41.85 36.41 -9.40
C LYS A 75 43.04 37.20 -8.86
N LYS A 76 43.54 36.86 -7.67
CA LYS A 76 44.73 37.49 -7.08
C LYS A 76 46.00 37.19 -7.87
N LEU A 77 46.17 35.97 -8.37
CA LEU A 77 47.32 35.57 -9.18
C LEU A 77 47.33 36.31 -10.53
N MET A 78 46.18 36.31 -11.22
CA MET A 78 45.98 37.10 -12.44
C MET A 78 46.28 38.58 -12.18
N GLY A 79 45.73 39.16 -11.11
CA GLY A 79 45.98 40.55 -10.74
C GLY A 79 47.46 40.86 -10.46
N LYS A 80 48.20 39.94 -9.82
CA LYS A 80 49.64 40.06 -9.63
C LYS A 80 50.40 40.02 -10.96
N ARG A 81 50.02 39.14 -11.90
CA ARG A 81 50.66 39.02 -13.22
C ARG A 81 50.38 40.24 -14.09
N VAL A 82 49.13 40.71 -14.14
CA VAL A 82 48.75 41.96 -14.83
C VAL A 82 49.46 43.16 -14.20
N ARG A 83 49.50 43.24 -12.86
CA ARG A 83 50.22 44.30 -12.16
C ARG A 83 51.72 44.23 -12.40
N ALA A 84 52.34 43.05 -12.47
CA ALA A 84 53.76 42.92 -12.81
C ALA A 84 54.04 43.41 -14.23
N MET A 85 53.17 43.07 -15.19
CA MET A 85 53.23 43.61 -16.55
C MET A 85 53.09 45.15 -16.61
N TYR A 86 52.36 45.75 -15.65
CA TYR A 86 52.10 47.20 -15.59
C TYR A 86 53.13 48.01 -14.75
N MET A 87 53.51 47.50 -13.58
CA MET A 87 54.37 48.18 -12.59
C MET A 87 55.86 48.09 -12.91
N MET A 88 56.27 47.25 -13.86
CA MET A 88 57.63 47.22 -14.40
C MET A 88 57.94 48.41 -15.33
N GLY A 89 57.38 49.59 -15.06
CA GLY A 89 57.67 50.86 -15.76
C GLY A 89 57.21 50.93 -17.22
N GLN A 90 57.33 52.11 -17.84
CA GLN A 90 56.91 52.39 -19.22
C GLN A 90 57.59 51.53 -20.31
N THR A 91 58.50 50.62 -19.95
CA THR A 91 59.38 49.90 -20.87
C THR A 91 59.55 48.42 -20.47
N SER A 92 58.52 47.58 -20.45
CA SER A 92 58.77 46.15 -20.12
C SER A 92 57.86 45.14 -20.82
N ALA A 93 56.55 45.30 -20.87
CA ALA A 93 55.77 44.51 -21.83
C ALA A 93 56.09 44.97 -23.27
N LEU A 94 56.09 46.29 -23.48
CA LEU A 94 56.52 46.89 -24.73
C LEU A 94 58.03 46.71 -24.95
N GLU A 95 58.89 46.89 -23.94
CA GLU A 95 60.34 46.63 -24.11
C GLU A 95 60.65 45.15 -24.31
N TYR A 96 59.95 44.20 -23.67
CA TYR A 96 60.10 42.77 -23.98
C TYR A 96 59.70 42.47 -25.43
N ILE A 97 58.65 43.12 -25.94
CA ILE A 97 58.27 43.01 -27.35
C ILE A 97 59.32 43.68 -28.27
N PHE A 98 59.80 44.89 -27.95
CA PHE A 98 60.71 45.70 -28.77
C PHE A 98 62.22 45.41 -28.60
N SER A 99 62.62 44.70 -27.55
CA SER A 99 63.99 44.18 -27.33
C SER A 99 64.28 42.91 -28.11
N ALA A 100 63.26 42.40 -28.83
CA ALA A 100 63.41 41.26 -29.72
C ALA A 100 64.44 41.55 -30.82
N LYS A 101 65.43 40.64 -30.97
CA LYS A 101 66.50 40.75 -31.97
C LYS A 101 66.04 40.48 -33.42
N SER A 102 64.81 39.99 -33.60
CA SER A 102 64.21 39.68 -34.90
C SER A 102 62.69 39.82 -34.86
N PHE A 103 62.08 40.02 -36.02
CA PHE A 103 60.63 40.07 -36.15
C PHE A 103 59.94 38.79 -35.66
N SER A 104 60.57 37.62 -35.89
CA SER A 104 60.06 36.33 -35.40
C SER A 104 60.05 36.28 -33.86
N GLN A 105 61.11 36.74 -33.20
CA GLN A 105 61.17 36.82 -31.74
C GLN A 105 60.13 37.80 -31.16
N MET A 106 59.89 38.92 -31.85
CA MET A 106 58.87 39.90 -31.48
C MET A 106 57.46 39.27 -31.50
N LEU A 107 57.14 38.50 -32.55
CA LEU A 107 55.88 37.76 -32.65
C LEU A 107 55.74 36.70 -31.55
N SER A 108 56.80 35.95 -31.24
CA SER A 108 56.81 34.97 -30.13
C SER A 108 56.57 35.63 -28.77
N ASN A 109 57.12 36.83 -28.55
CA ASN A 109 56.93 37.58 -27.31
C ASN A 109 55.48 38.08 -27.17
N VAL A 110 54.88 38.60 -28.24
CA VAL A 110 53.45 38.97 -28.28
C VAL A 110 52.56 37.75 -28.05
N ALA A 111 52.85 36.63 -28.71
CA ALA A 111 52.10 35.38 -28.54
C ALA A 111 52.16 34.86 -27.10
N SER A 112 53.33 34.97 -26.44
CA SER A 112 53.52 34.54 -25.05
C SER A 112 52.69 35.38 -24.07
N ILE A 113 52.68 36.71 -24.24
CA ILE A 113 51.87 37.61 -23.40
C ILE A 113 50.38 37.30 -23.59
N ARG A 114 49.92 37.14 -24.83
CA ARG A 114 48.53 36.78 -25.14
C ARG A 114 48.17 35.43 -24.52
N TYR A 115 49.05 34.44 -24.60
CA TYR A 115 48.83 33.11 -24.02
C TYR A 115 48.68 33.18 -22.50
N VAL A 116 49.55 33.90 -21.78
CA VAL A 116 49.47 34.06 -20.32
C VAL A 116 48.15 34.72 -19.92
N TYR A 117 47.78 35.81 -20.60
CA TYR A 117 46.52 36.51 -20.34
C TYR A 117 45.30 35.63 -20.59
N ALA A 118 45.25 34.94 -21.73
CA ALA A 118 44.17 34.03 -22.08
C ALA A 118 44.07 32.87 -21.08
N SER A 119 45.20 32.29 -20.67
CA SER A 119 45.25 31.22 -19.68
C SER A 119 44.75 31.68 -18.31
N ASP A 120 45.18 32.84 -17.83
CA ASP A 120 44.76 33.37 -16.52
C ASP A 120 43.26 33.68 -16.51
N ASN A 121 42.75 34.31 -17.58
CA ASN A 121 41.31 34.53 -17.74
C ASN A 121 40.53 33.21 -17.73
N GLN A 122 41.00 32.19 -18.45
CA GLN A 122 40.35 30.88 -18.49
C GLN A 122 40.34 30.20 -17.11
N ILE A 123 41.40 30.35 -16.30
CA ILE A 123 41.46 29.81 -14.94
C ILE A 123 40.44 30.52 -14.03
N VAL A 124 40.38 31.86 -14.10
CA VAL A 124 39.42 32.65 -13.33
C VAL A 124 37.99 32.33 -13.74
N GLU A 125 37.71 32.24 -15.04
CA GLU A 125 36.39 31.90 -15.57
C GLU A 125 35.96 30.50 -15.11
N LYS A 126 36.82 29.48 -15.24
CA LYS A 126 36.53 28.13 -14.74
C LYS A 126 36.23 28.10 -13.24
N ALA A 127 36.99 28.85 -12.44
CA ALA A 127 36.76 28.94 -11.01
C ALA A 127 35.44 29.65 -10.66
N ASP A 128 35.12 30.74 -11.37
CA ASP A 128 33.87 31.49 -11.21
C ASP A 128 32.65 30.66 -11.62
N THR A 129 32.72 29.98 -12.78
CA THR A 129 31.66 29.07 -13.24
C THR A 129 31.42 27.95 -12.25
N ALA A 130 32.48 27.26 -11.80
CA ALA A 130 32.32 26.15 -10.86
C ALA A 130 31.76 26.60 -9.50
N LYS A 131 32.10 27.82 -9.05
CA LYS A 131 31.50 28.43 -7.88
C LYS A 131 30.00 28.70 -8.09
N LYS A 132 29.63 29.37 -9.18
CA LYS A 132 28.22 29.70 -9.51
C LYS A 132 27.35 28.46 -9.65
N GLU A 133 27.84 27.43 -10.36
CA GLU A 133 27.12 26.16 -10.51
C GLU A 133 26.86 25.50 -9.15
N LEU A 134 27.81 25.57 -8.22
CA LEU A 134 27.66 25.04 -6.87
C LEU A 134 26.66 25.86 -6.03
N GLU A 135 26.69 27.18 -6.13
CA GLU A 135 25.71 28.09 -5.48
C GLU A 135 24.29 27.83 -5.99
N GLU A 136 24.12 27.73 -7.32
CA GLU A 136 22.84 27.41 -7.96
C GLU A 136 22.33 26.03 -7.55
N SER A 137 23.21 25.02 -7.56
CA SER A 137 22.88 23.67 -7.10
C SER A 137 22.43 23.68 -5.63
N THR A 138 23.11 24.42 -4.76
CA THR A 138 22.77 24.53 -3.34
C THR A 138 21.37 25.13 -3.16
N LYS A 139 21.08 26.23 -3.86
CA LYS A 139 19.77 26.88 -3.82
C LYS A 139 18.66 25.95 -4.31
N SER A 140 18.88 25.24 -5.42
CA SER A 140 17.90 24.29 -5.96
C SER A 140 17.62 23.14 -5.00
N ILE A 141 18.65 22.59 -4.35
CA ILE A 141 18.48 21.51 -3.36
C ILE A 141 17.71 22.03 -2.13
N GLN A 142 17.99 23.25 -1.65
CA GLN A 142 17.23 23.86 -0.54
C GLN A 142 15.75 24.05 -0.88
N GLU A 143 15.44 24.54 -2.08
CA GLU A 143 14.06 24.71 -2.53
C GLU A 143 13.32 23.36 -2.63
N ASN A 144 13.98 22.33 -3.15
CA ASN A 144 13.41 20.99 -3.24
C ASN A 144 13.24 20.33 -1.87
N GLN A 145 14.20 20.50 -0.97
CA GLN A 145 14.12 20.01 0.41
C GLN A 145 12.90 20.63 1.14
N LYS A 146 12.65 21.93 0.95
CA LYS A 146 11.46 22.60 1.49
C LYS A 146 10.16 22.01 0.92
N LYS A 147 10.10 21.75 -0.40
CA LYS A 147 8.93 21.12 -1.05
C LYS A 147 8.68 19.70 -0.51
N LEU A 148 9.74 18.90 -0.38
CA LEU A 148 9.66 17.55 0.19
C LEU A 148 9.15 17.58 1.63
N GLN A 149 9.59 18.56 2.43
CA GLN A 149 9.12 18.73 3.81
C GLN A 149 7.62 19.09 3.86
N GLN A 150 7.15 19.96 2.97
CA GLN A 150 5.71 20.29 2.85
C GLN A 150 4.89 19.06 2.44
N GLN A 151 5.35 18.29 1.44
CA GLN A 151 4.69 17.05 1.02
C GLN A 151 4.64 16.02 2.14
N LYS A 152 5.71 15.91 2.94
CA LYS A 152 5.75 15.02 4.10
C LYS A 152 4.68 15.39 5.13
N GLU A 153 4.50 16.69 5.41
CA GLU A 153 3.47 17.17 6.34
C GLU A 153 2.05 16.87 5.84
N GLU A 154 1.78 17.10 4.56
CA GLU A 154 0.48 16.78 3.94
C GLU A 154 0.17 15.28 3.99
N ILE A 155 1.13 14.43 3.62
CA ILE A 155 0.95 12.98 3.62
C ILE A 155 0.83 12.43 5.04
N THR A 156 1.49 13.05 6.02
CA THR A 156 1.34 12.69 7.44
C THR A 156 -0.09 12.95 7.94
N LYS A 157 -0.70 14.09 7.55
CA LYS A 157 -2.11 14.38 7.86
C LYS A 157 -3.05 13.36 7.21
N LEU A 158 -2.77 12.99 5.96
CA LEU A 158 -3.54 11.96 5.25
C LEU A 158 -3.45 10.60 5.96
N GLN A 159 -2.25 10.19 6.39
CA GLN A 159 -2.03 8.95 7.15
C GLN A 159 -2.87 8.94 8.44
N GLN A 160 -2.85 10.03 9.21
CA GLN A 160 -3.65 10.16 10.43
C GLN A 160 -5.16 10.05 10.15
N THR A 161 -5.62 10.64 9.04
CA THR A 161 -7.02 10.57 8.62
C THR A 161 -7.42 9.15 8.24
N GLN A 162 -6.57 8.44 7.48
CA GLN A 162 -6.76 7.05 7.12
C GLN A 162 -6.79 6.14 8.36
N GLN A 163 -5.90 6.37 9.33
CA GLN A 163 -5.86 5.64 10.59
C GLN A 163 -7.16 5.84 11.40
N GLY A 164 -7.64 7.09 11.49
CA GLY A 164 -8.90 7.40 12.17
C GLY A 164 -10.10 6.73 11.51
N LYS A 165 -10.15 6.76 10.17
CA LYS A 165 -11.19 6.07 9.39
C LYS A 165 -11.18 4.55 9.63
N LEU A 166 -10.01 3.92 9.58
CA LEU A 166 -9.86 2.48 9.82
C LEU A 166 -10.31 2.08 11.24
N THR A 167 -9.94 2.85 12.25
CA THR A 167 -10.39 2.63 13.64
C THR A 167 -11.91 2.72 13.76
N LYS A 168 -12.52 3.72 13.10
CA LYS A 168 -13.98 3.86 13.07
C LYS A 168 -14.64 2.66 12.39
N GLN A 169 -14.14 2.25 11.22
CA GLN A 169 -14.64 1.07 10.50
C GLN A 169 -14.56 -0.21 11.35
N LEU A 170 -13.44 -0.43 12.04
CA LEU A 170 -13.27 -1.57 12.96
C LEU A 170 -14.26 -1.52 14.13
N SER A 171 -14.46 -0.34 14.73
CA SER A 171 -15.42 -0.17 15.82
C SER A 171 -16.86 -0.44 15.38
N GLU A 172 -17.26 0.05 14.21
CA GLU A 172 -18.59 -0.17 13.64
C GLU A 172 -18.81 -1.63 13.24
N LEU A 173 -17.79 -2.30 12.70
CA LEU A 173 -17.82 -3.72 12.39
C LEU A 173 -17.94 -4.57 13.68
N SER A 174 -17.22 -4.21 14.74
CA SER A 174 -17.33 -4.88 16.05
C SER A 174 -18.67 -4.61 16.74
N ALA A 175 -19.23 -3.42 16.58
CA ALA A 175 -20.57 -3.08 17.07
C ALA A 175 -21.64 -3.85 16.30
N GLN A 176 -21.49 -4.05 14.98
CA GLN A 176 -22.36 -4.91 14.19
C GLN A 176 -22.29 -6.38 14.63
N ALA A 177 -21.09 -6.88 14.94
CA ALA A 177 -20.90 -8.21 15.51
C ALA A 177 -21.52 -8.34 16.91
N SER A 178 -21.66 -7.23 17.65
CA SER A 178 -22.23 -7.18 19.00
C SER A 178 -23.73 -6.87 19.01
N SER A 179 -24.26 -6.25 17.94
CA SER A 179 -25.68 -5.95 17.74
C SER A 179 -26.45 -7.10 17.09
N ALA A 180 -25.75 -8.11 16.56
CA ALA A 180 -26.28 -9.48 16.56
C ALA A 180 -26.41 -9.87 18.04
N GLY A 181 -27.59 -9.62 18.63
CA GLY A 181 -27.84 -9.80 20.05
C GLY A 181 -27.35 -11.15 20.55
N THR A 182 -27.01 -11.24 21.84
CA THR A 182 -26.42 -12.41 22.51
C THR A 182 -27.12 -13.72 22.13
N PHE A 183 -26.74 -14.29 20.99
CA PHE A 183 -27.27 -15.54 20.50
C PHE A 183 -26.62 -16.61 21.35
N SER A 184 -27.38 -17.14 22.30
CA SER A 184 -26.97 -18.33 23.01
C SER A 184 -26.90 -19.46 21.99
N VAL A 185 -25.70 -20.00 21.77
CA VAL A 185 -25.51 -21.19 20.96
C VAL A 185 -26.50 -22.27 21.45
N PRO A 186 -27.31 -22.87 20.56
CA PRO A 186 -28.26 -23.91 20.94
C PRO A 186 -27.55 -25.03 21.72
N ALA A 187 -28.23 -25.61 22.72
CA ALA A 187 -27.64 -26.63 23.58
C ALA A 187 -27.12 -27.83 22.77
N ASP A 188 -27.87 -28.24 21.75
CA ASP A 188 -27.48 -29.33 20.85
C ASP A 188 -26.21 -29.00 20.07
N VAL A 189 -26.14 -27.81 19.48
CA VAL A 189 -24.93 -27.32 18.76
C VAL A 189 -23.73 -27.28 19.70
N SER A 190 -23.91 -26.77 20.92
CA SER A 190 -22.85 -26.72 21.95
C SER A 190 -22.36 -28.12 22.31
N SER A 191 -23.28 -29.07 22.50
CA SER A 191 -22.94 -30.46 22.82
C SER A 191 -22.19 -31.17 21.69
N ILE A 192 -22.59 -30.94 20.43
CA ILE A 192 -21.93 -31.49 19.24
C ILE A 192 -20.54 -30.87 19.08
N ALA A 193 -20.42 -29.54 19.24
CA ALA A 193 -19.13 -28.85 19.16
C ALA A 193 -18.12 -29.37 20.20
N ALA A 194 -18.59 -29.68 21.41
CA ALA A 194 -17.78 -30.24 22.50
C ALA A 194 -17.50 -31.75 22.37
N SER A 195 -18.18 -32.48 21.48
CA SER A 195 -18.00 -33.92 21.31
C SER A 195 -16.60 -34.32 20.81
N ASN A 196 -16.24 -35.60 20.88
CA ASN A 196 -14.99 -36.13 20.31
C ASN A 196 -15.11 -36.54 18.83
N SER A 197 -16.22 -36.21 18.16
CA SER A 197 -16.43 -36.54 16.75
C SER A 197 -15.42 -35.80 15.85
N PRO A 198 -15.04 -36.38 14.68
CA PRO A 198 -14.24 -35.66 13.69
C PRO A 198 -14.88 -34.33 13.27
N LYS A 199 -14.07 -33.33 12.90
CA LYS A 199 -14.57 -31.98 12.56
C LYS A 199 -15.63 -32.00 11.47
N VAL A 200 -15.45 -32.80 10.42
CA VAL A 200 -16.43 -32.95 9.33
C VAL A 200 -17.75 -33.53 9.85
N GLU A 201 -17.70 -34.50 10.77
CA GLU A 201 -18.91 -35.08 11.37
C GLU A 201 -19.65 -34.07 12.25
N LYS A 202 -18.91 -33.28 13.05
CA LYS A 202 -19.48 -32.17 13.81
C LYS A 202 -20.17 -31.16 12.91
N PHE A 203 -19.52 -30.77 11.81
CA PHE A 203 -20.07 -29.83 10.83
C PHE A 203 -21.42 -30.34 10.28
N ILE A 204 -21.48 -31.62 9.90
CA ILE A 204 -22.72 -32.24 9.41
C ILE A 204 -23.81 -32.22 10.48
N GLN A 205 -23.50 -32.67 11.70
CA GLN A 205 -24.45 -32.75 12.80
C GLN A 205 -24.98 -31.37 13.20
N ILE A 206 -24.12 -30.35 13.24
CA ILE A 206 -24.52 -28.97 13.55
C ILE A 206 -25.45 -28.43 12.47
N MET A 207 -25.12 -28.63 11.18
CA MET A 207 -25.98 -28.16 10.09
C MET A 207 -27.35 -28.84 10.12
N VAL A 208 -27.39 -30.15 10.34
CA VAL A 208 -28.65 -30.91 10.48
C VAL A 208 -29.44 -30.44 11.71
N ALA A 209 -28.79 -30.18 12.84
CA ALA A 209 -29.44 -29.66 14.04
C ALA A 209 -30.09 -28.29 13.77
N LEU A 210 -29.36 -27.36 13.13
CA LEU A 210 -29.90 -26.05 12.77
C LEU A 210 -31.09 -26.14 11.81
N CYS A 211 -31.01 -27.01 10.79
CA CYS A 211 -32.12 -27.18 9.84
C CYS A 211 -33.36 -27.83 10.46
N ASN A 212 -33.23 -28.52 11.59
CA ASN A 212 -34.35 -29.18 12.28
C ASN A 212 -34.87 -28.37 13.49
N ASP A 213 -34.27 -27.21 13.78
CA ASP A 213 -34.67 -26.32 14.87
C ASP A 213 -35.44 -25.12 14.31
N ASN A 214 -36.76 -25.14 14.47
CA ASN A 214 -37.64 -24.08 13.97
C ASN A 214 -37.43 -22.73 14.69
N SER A 215 -36.61 -22.64 15.74
CA SER A 215 -36.22 -21.35 16.32
C SER A 215 -35.22 -20.57 15.45
N HIS A 216 -34.75 -21.17 14.34
CA HIS A 216 -33.86 -20.56 13.35
C HIS A 216 -34.55 -20.47 11.98
N GLY A 217 -34.75 -19.26 11.47
CA GLY A 217 -35.33 -19.00 10.15
C GLY A 217 -34.30 -18.56 9.11
N TYR A 218 -34.77 -18.31 7.89
CA TYR A 218 -33.94 -17.72 6.84
C TYR A 218 -33.92 -16.19 6.98
N SER A 219 -32.74 -15.58 7.17
CA SER A 219 -32.59 -14.13 7.21
C SER A 219 -31.28 -13.67 6.58
N GLN A 220 -31.38 -12.71 5.65
CA GLN A 220 -30.20 -11.98 5.16
C GLN A 220 -29.84 -10.78 6.07
N ALA A 221 -30.80 -10.27 6.84
CA ALA A 221 -30.58 -9.14 7.75
C ALA A 221 -29.94 -9.59 9.07
N ASN A 222 -30.43 -10.69 9.65
CA ASN A 222 -30.03 -11.21 10.96
C ASN A 222 -29.37 -12.59 10.84
N ARG A 223 -28.31 -12.67 10.03
CA ARG A 223 -27.78 -13.95 9.51
C ARG A 223 -26.75 -14.67 10.38
N TRP A 224 -26.42 -14.16 11.56
CA TRP A 224 -25.37 -14.73 12.43
C TRP A 224 -25.92 -15.27 13.76
N GLY A 225 -27.18 -15.72 13.73
CA GLY A 225 -27.93 -16.10 14.91
C GLY A 225 -28.86 -14.96 15.39
N PRO A 226 -30.10 -15.28 15.80
CA PRO A 226 -30.72 -16.61 15.79
C PRO A 226 -31.09 -17.13 14.40
N ASP A 227 -31.14 -16.28 13.38
CA ASP A 227 -31.47 -16.69 12.01
C ASP A 227 -30.20 -16.78 11.15
N PHE A 228 -30.33 -17.42 9.99
CA PHE A 228 -29.20 -17.66 9.09
C PHE A 228 -29.63 -17.49 7.63
N ASP A 229 -28.68 -17.20 6.75
CA ASP A 229 -28.88 -17.45 5.32
C ASP A 229 -28.10 -18.69 4.88
N CYS A 230 -28.11 -18.96 3.58
CA CYS A 230 -27.47 -20.12 3.01
C CYS A 230 -25.97 -20.21 3.35
N SER A 231 -25.24 -19.10 3.27
CA SER A 231 -23.79 -19.10 3.51
C SER A 231 -23.42 -18.94 4.98
N SER A 232 -24.16 -18.14 5.74
CA SER A 232 -23.86 -17.92 7.14
C SER A 232 -24.14 -19.17 7.98
N SER A 233 -25.17 -19.97 7.65
CA SER A 233 -25.42 -21.27 8.29
C SER A 233 -24.25 -22.25 8.08
N ILE A 234 -23.72 -22.33 6.86
CA ILE A 234 -22.53 -23.17 6.55
C ILE A 234 -21.29 -22.65 7.28
N ILE A 235 -21.01 -21.35 7.21
CA ILE A 235 -19.84 -20.74 7.86
C ILE A 235 -19.90 -20.91 9.38
N TYR A 236 -21.07 -20.67 9.98
CA TYR A 236 -21.30 -20.86 11.41
C TYR A 236 -21.06 -22.32 11.80
N SER A 237 -21.66 -23.27 11.07
CA SER A 237 -21.52 -24.70 11.34
C SER A 237 -20.06 -25.18 11.24
N LEU A 238 -19.30 -24.69 10.25
CA LEU A 238 -17.88 -24.97 10.12
C LEU A 238 -17.06 -24.42 11.30
N ARG A 239 -17.32 -23.18 11.72
CA ARG A 239 -16.64 -22.55 12.85
C ARG A 239 -16.92 -23.29 14.16
N MET A 240 -18.18 -23.65 14.40
CA MET A 240 -18.59 -24.42 15.58
C MET A 240 -18.01 -25.84 15.57
N ALA A 241 -17.80 -26.44 14.40
CA ALA A 241 -17.10 -27.71 14.23
C ALA A 241 -15.56 -27.61 14.42
N GLY A 242 -15.02 -26.41 14.62
CA GLY A 242 -13.60 -26.16 14.88
C GLY A 242 -12.76 -25.92 13.62
N PHE A 243 -13.36 -25.55 12.49
CA PHE A 243 -12.63 -25.08 11.31
C PHE A 243 -12.36 -23.57 11.39
N SER A 244 -11.14 -23.17 11.03
CA SER A 244 -10.77 -21.76 10.91
C SER A 244 -11.17 -21.21 9.54
N ILE A 245 -12.45 -20.91 9.36
CA ILE A 245 -13.01 -20.35 8.11
C ILE A 245 -13.19 -18.84 8.23
N ASN A 246 -12.44 -18.10 7.41
CA ASN A 246 -12.58 -16.66 7.25
C ASN A 246 -13.35 -16.32 5.96
N ALA A 247 -14.68 -16.50 6.01
CA ALA A 247 -15.62 -16.05 4.98
C ALA A 247 -16.81 -15.37 5.65
N ASN A 248 -17.52 -14.54 4.89
CA ASN A 248 -18.74 -13.88 5.36
C ASN A 248 -19.92 -14.02 4.38
N SER A 249 -19.74 -14.60 3.20
CA SER A 249 -20.77 -14.69 2.16
C SER A 249 -20.57 -15.91 1.27
N THR A 250 -21.52 -16.15 0.38
CA THR A 250 -21.37 -17.17 -0.67
C THR A 250 -20.20 -16.88 -1.61
N HIS A 251 -19.88 -15.61 -1.86
CA HIS A 251 -18.88 -15.18 -2.84
C HIS A 251 -17.44 -15.48 -2.42
N ASP A 252 -17.11 -15.23 -1.15
CA ASP A 252 -15.76 -15.43 -0.58
C ASP A 252 -15.55 -16.83 0.02
N LEU A 253 -16.62 -17.60 0.23
CA LEU A 253 -16.57 -18.93 0.83
C LEU A 253 -15.65 -19.91 0.10
N GLY A 254 -15.67 -19.93 -1.24
CA GLY A 254 -14.81 -20.84 -2.01
C GLY A 254 -13.32 -20.64 -1.74
N ALA A 255 -12.86 -19.38 -1.71
CA ALA A 255 -11.45 -19.05 -1.42
C ALA A 255 -11.08 -19.36 0.04
N ALA A 256 -12.00 -19.13 0.97
CA ALA A 256 -11.79 -19.47 2.38
C ALA A 256 -11.72 -20.98 2.62
N LEU A 257 -12.57 -21.77 1.96
CA LEU A 257 -12.54 -23.23 2.01
C LEU A 257 -11.21 -23.77 1.48
N GLN A 258 -10.75 -23.27 0.32
CA GLN A 258 -9.47 -23.65 -0.25
C GLN A 258 -8.31 -23.38 0.71
N SER A 259 -8.29 -22.19 1.33
CA SER A 259 -7.27 -21.80 2.31
C SER A 259 -7.30 -22.66 3.57
N ALA A 260 -8.46 -23.24 3.91
CA ALA A 260 -8.65 -24.11 5.06
C ALA A 260 -8.47 -25.61 4.75
N GLY A 261 -7.91 -25.96 3.58
CA GLY A 261 -7.59 -27.35 3.22
C GLY A 261 -8.74 -28.15 2.61
N TRP A 262 -9.77 -27.47 2.11
CA TRP A 262 -10.80 -28.09 1.29
C TRP A 262 -10.38 -28.11 -0.19
N VAL A 263 -10.68 -29.20 -0.88
CA VAL A 263 -10.31 -29.44 -2.27
C VAL A 263 -11.54 -29.62 -3.14
N ARG A 264 -11.43 -29.25 -4.42
CA ARG A 264 -12.50 -29.41 -5.40
C ARG A 264 -12.69 -30.87 -5.79
N VAL A 265 -13.94 -31.32 -5.83
CA VAL A 265 -14.34 -32.65 -6.31
C VAL A 265 -15.40 -32.53 -7.41
N SER A 266 -15.59 -33.61 -8.18
CA SER A 266 -16.54 -33.66 -9.30
C SER A 266 -17.92 -34.19 -8.92
N SER A 267 -18.03 -34.93 -7.82
CA SER A 267 -19.28 -35.51 -7.32
C SER A 267 -19.37 -35.37 -5.81
N PRO A 268 -20.48 -34.80 -5.28
CA PRO A 268 -20.64 -34.57 -3.86
C PRO A 268 -20.93 -35.88 -3.11
N GLN A 269 -20.31 -36.00 -1.94
CA GLN A 269 -20.57 -37.04 -0.94
C GLN A 269 -21.01 -36.40 0.38
N ARG A 270 -21.44 -37.23 1.32
CA ARG A 270 -21.78 -36.79 2.68
C ARG A 270 -20.61 -36.02 3.29
N GLY A 271 -20.87 -34.78 3.71
CA GLY A 271 -19.88 -33.88 4.30
C GLY A 271 -19.26 -32.88 3.32
N ASP A 272 -19.55 -32.99 2.03
CA ASP A 272 -19.08 -32.02 1.04
C ASP A 272 -19.97 -30.78 0.99
N ILE A 273 -19.37 -29.64 0.68
CA ILE A 273 -20.08 -28.37 0.51
C ILE A 273 -20.38 -28.17 -0.98
N MET A 274 -21.65 -27.97 -1.30
CA MET A 274 -22.13 -27.68 -2.66
C MET A 274 -22.32 -26.17 -2.80
N LEU A 275 -21.49 -25.54 -3.61
CA LEU A 275 -21.36 -24.08 -3.67
C LEU A 275 -21.60 -23.56 -5.09
N ASP A 276 -22.48 -22.58 -5.20
CA ASP A 276 -22.55 -21.64 -6.30
C ASP A 276 -22.14 -20.27 -5.76
N PRO A 277 -20.90 -19.80 -6.02
CA PRO A 277 -20.40 -18.54 -5.47
C PRO A 277 -21.25 -17.31 -5.83
N SER A 278 -22.09 -17.41 -6.88
CA SER A 278 -22.95 -16.33 -7.32
C SER A 278 -24.33 -16.29 -6.65
N SER A 279 -24.77 -17.38 -5.99
CA SER A 279 -26.16 -17.45 -5.53
C SER A 279 -26.42 -18.24 -4.25
N HIS A 280 -25.86 -19.44 -4.09
CA HIS A 280 -26.36 -20.36 -3.05
C HIS A 280 -25.32 -21.38 -2.61
N VAL A 281 -25.49 -21.90 -1.38
CA VAL A 281 -24.63 -22.95 -0.83
C VAL A 281 -25.41 -23.87 0.10
N GLU A 282 -25.11 -25.17 0.05
CA GLU A 282 -25.71 -26.20 0.91
C GLU A 282 -24.67 -27.26 1.30
N LEU A 283 -24.96 -28.00 2.37
CA LEU A 283 -24.23 -29.20 2.75
C LEU A 283 -24.80 -30.41 2.00
N SER A 284 -23.95 -31.26 1.42
CA SER A 284 -24.36 -32.57 0.92
C SER A 284 -24.37 -33.62 2.04
N LEU A 285 -25.45 -34.39 2.13
CA LEU A 285 -25.56 -35.57 2.99
C LEU A 285 -25.34 -36.88 2.23
N GLY A 286 -24.97 -36.80 0.95
CA GLY A 286 -24.87 -37.94 0.05
C GLY A 286 -26.23 -38.39 -0.50
N GLY A 287 -26.23 -39.25 -1.52
CA GLY A 287 -27.46 -39.84 -2.07
C GLY A 287 -28.44 -38.84 -2.71
N GLY A 288 -27.99 -37.63 -3.05
CA GLY A 288 -28.85 -36.55 -3.54
C GLY A 288 -29.58 -35.76 -2.43
N THR A 289 -29.27 -36.02 -1.16
CA THR A 289 -29.82 -35.29 -0.01
C THR A 289 -28.89 -34.14 0.37
N SER A 290 -29.48 -33.01 0.79
CA SER A 290 -28.77 -31.84 1.29
C SER A 290 -29.42 -31.28 2.55
N ALA A 291 -28.64 -30.46 3.27
CA ALA A 291 -29.09 -29.63 4.36
C ALA A 291 -28.77 -28.16 4.06
N GLY A 292 -29.75 -27.27 4.20
CA GLY A 292 -29.61 -25.89 3.78
C GLY A 292 -30.71 -24.96 4.29
N PHE A 293 -30.40 -23.66 4.27
CA PHE A 293 -31.32 -22.54 4.49
C PHE A 293 -31.61 -21.90 3.13
N HIS A 294 -32.88 -21.76 2.76
CA HIS A 294 -33.30 -21.51 1.37
C HIS A 294 -33.79 -20.08 1.11
N THR A 295 -34.85 -19.67 1.81
CA THR A 295 -35.50 -18.36 1.66
C THR A 295 -36.51 -18.19 2.79
N ASN A 296 -36.82 -16.95 3.15
CA ASN A 296 -37.76 -16.62 4.23
C ASN A 296 -39.25 -16.85 3.88
N ARG A 297 -39.57 -17.29 2.64
CA ARG A 297 -40.95 -17.48 2.15
C ARG A 297 -41.90 -16.28 2.35
N GLY A 298 -41.37 -15.06 2.48
CA GLY A 298 -42.16 -13.86 2.76
C GLY A 298 -42.36 -13.54 4.25
N HIS A 299 -41.75 -14.31 5.15
CA HIS A 299 -41.78 -14.17 6.61
C HIS A 299 -40.43 -13.69 7.15
N PRO A 300 -40.22 -12.38 7.34
CA PRO A 300 -38.94 -11.83 7.82
C PRO A 300 -38.75 -11.97 9.35
N GLU A 301 -39.73 -12.52 10.06
CA GLU A 301 -39.67 -12.76 11.50
C GLU A 301 -38.61 -13.82 11.87
N THR A 302 -38.12 -13.77 13.12
CA THR A 302 -37.15 -14.76 13.62
C THR A 302 -37.78 -16.14 13.81
N GLY A 303 -37.02 -17.18 13.46
CA GLY A 303 -37.46 -18.59 13.45
C GLY A 303 -38.09 -19.00 12.13
N ASP A 304 -38.08 -20.30 11.82
CA ASP A 304 -38.73 -20.83 10.62
C ASP A 304 -40.26 -20.80 10.80
N GLN A 305 -40.90 -19.83 10.15
CA GLN A 305 -42.35 -19.64 10.26
C GLN A 305 -43.13 -20.67 9.43
N THR A 306 -42.48 -21.33 8.49
CA THR A 306 -43.14 -22.20 7.50
C THR A 306 -42.80 -23.68 7.65
N GLY A 307 -41.76 -24.01 8.44
CA GLY A 307 -41.12 -25.32 8.48
C GLY A 307 -40.41 -25.70 7.17
N THR A 308 -40.12 -24.72 6.31
CA THR A 308 -39.52 -24.93 4.99
C THR A 308 -38.49 -23.86 4.61
N GLU A 309 -38.16 -22.97 5.53
CA GLU A 309 -37.10 -21.97 5.34
C GLU A 309 -35.72 -22.63 5.46
N ALA A 310 -35.59 -23.62 6.34
CA ALA A 310 -34.48 -24.55 6.38
C ALA A 310 -35.00 -25.99 6.21
N SER A 311 -34.17 -26.88 5.65
CA SER A 311 -34.57 -28.29 5.56
C SER A 311 -33.40 -29.24 5.38
N VAL A 312 -33.63 -30.48 5.80
CA VAL A 312 -32.88 -31.66 5.38
C VAL A 312 -33.73 -32.44 4.39
N GLY A 313 -33.33 -32.54 3.13
CA GLY A 313 -34.16 -33.13 2.10
C GLY A 313 -33.48 -33.33 0.75
N THR A 314 -34.26 -33.70 -0.26
CA THR A 314 -33.74 -33.88 -1.62
C THR A 314 -33.22 -32.55 -2.15
N SER A 315 -31.99 -32.54 -2.65
CA SER A 315 -31.40 -31.36 -3.28
C SER A 315 -32.19 -30.98 -4.52
N TRP A 316 -32.53 -29.69 -4.63
CA TRP A 316 -33.44 -29.15 -5.64
C TRP A 316 -32.72 -28.58 -6.87
N ARG A 317 -31.38 -28.54 -6.85
CA ARG A 317 -30.54 -28.01 -7.94
C ARG A 317 -29.17 -28.68 -8.00
N SER A 318 -28.48 -28.49 -9.12
CA SER A 318 -27.05 -28.78 -9.22
C SER A 318 -26.20 -27.55 -8.86
N TYR A 319 -24.95 -27.79 -8.48
CA TYR A 319 -24.00 -26.75 -8.11
C TYR A 319 -22.76 -26.80 -9.01
N PRO A 320 -22.17 -25.65 -9.36
CA PRO A 320 -20.97 -25.59 -10.18
C PRO A 320 -19.70 -25.99 -9.41
N GLN A 321 -19.77 -26.06 -8.08
CA GLN A 321 -18.64 -26.39 -7.22
C GLN A 321 -19.02 -27.36 -6.10
N TYR A 322 -18.14 -28.33 -5.86
CA TYR A 322 -18.20 -29.24 -4.72
C TYR A 322 -16.86 -29.22 -4.01
N TRP A 323 -16.88 -29.08 -2.68
CA TRP A 323 -15.69 -28.96 -1.85
C TRP A 323 -15.67 -30.07 -0.81
N ARG A 324 -14.57 -30.83 -0.76
CA ARG A 324 -14.32 -31.89 0.20
C ARG A 324 -13.15 -31.54 1.09
N TYR A 325 -13.26 -31.80 2.40
CA TYR A 325 -12.15 -31.60 3.30
C TYR A 325 -11.07 -32.69 3.08
N ALA A 326 -9.83 -32.29 2.81
CA ALA A 326 -8.74 -33.23 2.53
C ALA A 326 -8.04 -33.77 3.79
N GLY A 327 -8.26 -33.15 4.95
CA GLY A 327 -7.55 -33.49 6.20
C GLY A 327 -8.15 -34.65 6.99
N GLN A 328 -8.58 -35.71 6.31
CA GLN A 328 -8.92 -36.99 6.98
C GLN A 328 -7.65 -37.75 7.35
#